data_AF-E3EE91-F1
#
_entry.id   AF-E3EE91-F1
#
_cell.length_a   1.000
_cell.length_b   1.000
_cell.length_c   1.000
_cell.angle_alpha   90.00
_cell.angle_beta   90.00
_cell.angle_gamma   90.00
#
_symmetry.space_group_name_H-M   'P 1'
#
loop_
_entity.id
_entity.type
_entity.pdbx_description
1 polymer ?
#
loop_
_entity_poly.entity_id
_entity_poly.type
_entity_poly.pdbx_seq_one_letter_code
_entity_poly.pdbx_strand_id
1 'polypeptide(L)'
;MKTIKCMMDHLYWADGRILDALEESKTKNKDLLKLVRHVAVAERVWLDRLQGKGSAQYSLWEETEDLLAIRTMFQENAEQYRVYIEGLKEFELDEMIDYENQSGVPFRTSARDILSQVLLHGQYHRGQINQALRIESAEPA
;
A
#
# COMPACT_ATOMS: atom_id res chain seq x y z
N MET A 1 -1.15 12.47 17.21
CA MET A 1 -1.04 11.55 16.05
C MET A 1 -2.26 10.65 15.90
N LYS A 2 -3.29 10.80 16.73
CA LYS A 2 -4.42 9.87 16.82
C LYS A 2 -5.07 9.62 15.45
N THR A 3 -5.31 10.68 14.67
CA THR A 3 -5.93 10.58 13.35
C THR A 3 -5.15 9.70 12.39
N ILE A 4 -3.85 9.95 12.22
CA ILE A 4 -3.00 9.14 11.34
C ILE A 4 -2.97 7.68 11.81
N LYS A 5 -2.83 7.42 13.11
CA LYS A 5 -2.86 6.06 13.66
C LYS A 5 -4.17 5.34 13.30
N CYS A 6 -5.32 5.97 13.55
CA CYS A 6 -6.62 5.40 13.19
C CYS A 6 -6.77 5.13 11.67
N MET A 7 -6.25 6.02 10.83
CA MET A 7 -6.30 5.81 9.38
C MET A 7 -5.38 4.67 8.93
N MET A 8 -4.19 4.52 9.54
CA MET A 8 -3.30 3.39 9.27
C MET A 8 -3.90 2.07 9.73
N ASP A 9 -4.51 2.03 10.92
CA ASP A 9 -5.23 0.85 11.41
C ASP A 9 -6.35 0.43 10.44
N HIS A 10 -7.09 1.42 9.92
CA HIS A 10 -8.10 1.18 8.89
C HIS A 10 -7.48 0.65 7.60
N LEU A 11 -6.34 1.18 7.14
CA LEU A 11 -5.64 0.67 5.97
C LEU A 11 -5.30 -0.82 6.14
N TYR A 12 -4.67 -1.22 7.25
CA TYR A 12 -4.30 -2.62 7.49
C TYR A 12 -5.52 -3.56 7.49
N TRP A 13 -6.61 -3.11 8.13
CA TRP A 13 -7.87 -3.86 8.13
C TRP A 13 -8.45 -4.00 6.72
N ALA A 14 -8.50 -2.90 5.96
CA ALA A 14 -9.08 -2.87 4.63
C ALA A 14 -8.27 -3.70 3.62
N ASP A 15 -6.95 -3.70 3.72
CA ASP A 15 -6.11 -4.56 2.87
C ASP A 15 -6.29 -6.04 3.20
N GLY A 16 -6.39 -6.39 4.49
CA GLY A 16 -6.74 -7.74 4.92
C GLY A 16 -8.07 -8.21 4.33
N ARG A 17 -9.11 -7.36 4.41
CA ARG A 17 -10.44 -7.63 3.86
C ARG A 17 -10.40 -7.92 2.35
N ILE A 18 -9.62 -7.17 1.60
CA ILE A 18 -9.43 -7.37 0.15
C ILE A 18 -8.74 -8.70 -0.14
N LEU A 19 -7.70 -9.04 0.61
CA LEU A 19 -6.98 -10.31 0.44
C LEU A 19 -7.90 -11.51 0.73
N ASP A 20 -8.73 -11.43 1.75
CA ASP A 20 -9.69 -12.50 2.08
C ASP A 20 -10.72 -12.68 0.96
N ALA A 21 -11.27 -11.59 0.43
CA ALA A 21 -12.21 -11.65 -0.70
C ALA A 21 -11.58 -12.23 -1.97
N LEU A 22 -10.30 -11.91 -2.24
CA LEU A 22 -9.55 -12.49 -3.35
C LEU A 22 -9.35 -14.01 -3.17
N GLU A 23 -9.02 -14.47 -1.98
CA GLU A 23 -8.87 -15.91 -1.69
C GLU A 23 -10.20 -16.67 -1.81
N GLU A 24 -11.28 -16.10 -1.28
CA GLU A 24 -12.62 -16.69 -1.36
C GLU A 24 -13.12 -16.78 -2.81
N SER A 25 -12.89 -15.74 -3.61
CA SER A 25 -13.26 -15.71 -5.03
C SER A 25 -12.51 -16.73 -5.89
N LYS A 26 -11.32 -17.17 -5.44
CA LYS A 26 -10.38 -18.01 -6.22
C LYS A 26 -10.09 -17.42 -7.60
N THR A 27 -10.09 -16.08 -7.71
CA THR A 27 -9.87 -15.38 -8.96
C THR A 27 -8.52 -15.77 -9.58
N LYS A 28 -8.51 -15.89 -10.91
CA LYS A 28 -7.29 -16.07 -11.72
C LYS A 28 -7.07 -14.91 -12.67
N ASN A 29 -7.79 -13.81 -12.46
CA ASN A 29 -7.68 -12.64 -13.31
C ASN A 29 -6.34 -11.94 -13.05
N LYS A 30 -5.47 -12.02 -14.06
CA LYS A 30 -4.12 -11.46 -14.01
C LYS A 30 -4.12 -9.95 -13.83
N ASP A 31 -5.09 -9.24 -14.41
CA ASP A 31 -5.17 -7.79 -14.29
C ASP A 31 -5.58 -7.38 -12.87
N LEU A 32 -6.50 -8.13 -12.26
CA LEU A 32 -6.87 -7.94 -10.86
C LEU A 32 -5.69 -8.24 -9.93
N LEU A 33 -5.00 -9.37 -10.10
CA LEU A 33 -3.83 -9.72 -9.29
C LEU A 33 -2.68 -8.70 -9.47
N LYS A 34 -2.45 -8.22 -10.70
CA LYS A 34 -1.49 -7.15 -11.00
C LYS A 34 -1.84 -5.85 -10.28
N LEU A 35 -3.13 -5.48 -10.25
CA LEU A 35 -3.60 -4.29 -9.54
C LEU A 35 -3.40 -4.43 -8.02
N VAL A 36 -3.70 -5.60 -7.45
CA VAL A 36 -3.52 -5.84 -6.00
C VAL A 36 -2.04 -5.82 -5.64
N ARG A 37 -1.18 -6.46 -6.46
CA ARG A 37 0.29 -6.38 -6.30
C ARG A 37 0.78 -4.94 -6.38
N HIS A 38 0.24 -4.14 -7.31
CA HIS A 38 0.62 -2.74 -7.45
C HIS A 38 0.42 -1.96 -6.14
N VAL A 39 -0.71 -2.19 -5.44
CA VAL A 39 -0.97 -1.55 -4.14
C VAL A 39 0.10 -1.94 -3.11
N ALA A 40 0.38 -3.24 -2.95
CA ALA A 40 1.40 -3.72 -2.01
C ALA A 40 2.81 -3.15 -2.31
N VAL A 41 3.18 -3.08 -3.59
CA VAL A 41 4.48 -2.51 -4.00
C VAL A 41 4.51 -1.01 -3.79
N ALA A 42 3.43 -0.30 -4.09
CA ALA A 42 3.35 1.15 -3.90
C ALA A 42 3.51 1.54 -2.42
N GLU A 43 2.88 0.81 -1.50
CA GLU A 43 3.08 0.94 -0.06
C GLU A 43 4.55 0.72 0.33
N ARG A 44 5.16 -0.36 -0.18
CA ARG A 44 6.57 -0.67 0.08
C ARG A 44 7.50 0.46 -0.38
N VAL A 45 7.25 0.99 -1.57
CA VAL A 45 7.99 2.13 -2.15
C VAL A 45 7.91 3.35 -1.25
N TRP A 46 6.71 3.68 -0.76
CA TRP A 46 6.53 4.84 0.11
C TRP A 46 7.15 4.63 1.49
N LEU A 47 7.07 3.42 2.04
CA LEU A 47 7.73 3.08 3.30
C LEU A 47 9.25 3.25 3.20
N ASP A 48 9.87 2.76 2.12
CA ASP A 48 11.30 2.93 1.91
C ASP A 48 11.69 4.41 1.85
N ARG A 49 10.90 5.23 1.15
CA ARG A 49 11.10 6.69 1.11
C ARG A 49 10.97 7.32 2.49
N LEU A 50 9.94 6.95 3.26
CA LEU A 50 9.75 7.41 4.65
C LEU A 50 10.95 7.07 5.56
N GLN A 51 11.69 6.01 5.23
CA GLN A 51 12.89 5.57 5.93
C GLN A 51 14.19 6.12 5.33
N GLY A 52 14.11 7.04 4.35
CA GLY A 52 15.27 7.61 3.67
C GLY A 52 16.01 6.61 2.76
N LYS A 53 15.37 5.52 2.37
CA LYS A 53 15.91 4.50 1.45
C LYS A 53 15.50 4.79 0.02
N GLY A 54 16.34 4.36 -0.93
CA GLY A 54 16.01 4.37 -2.35
C GLY A 54 14.92 3.34 -2.68
N SER A 55 14.10 3.66 -3.69
CA SER A 55 12.98 2.82 -4.12
C SER A 55 13.07 2.37 -5.59
N ALA A 56 14.20 2.61 -6.27
CA ALA A 56 14.38 2.38 -7.71
C ALA A 56 14.36 0.89 -8.10
N GLN A 57 14.60 0.00 -7.14
CA GLN A 57 14.58 -1.45 -7.32
C GLN A 57 13.18 -2.02 -7.58
N TYR A 58 12.11 -1.26 -7.31
CA TYR A 58 10.75 -1.78 -7.36
C TYR A 58 10.11 -1.61 -8.74
N SER A 59 9.64 -2.73 -9.30
CA SER A 59 8.76 -2.73 -10.48
C SER A 59 7.30 -2.60 -10.06
N LEU A 60 6.68 -1.45 -10.35
CA LEU A 60 5.32 -1.11 -9.94
C LEU A 60 4.22 -1.93 -10.64
N TRP A 61 4.48 -2.46 -11.84
CA TRP A 61 3.48 -3.04 -12.73
C TRP A 61 3.86 -4.43 -13.25
N GLU A 62 4.50 -5.23 -12.42
CA GLU A 62 4.82 -6.61 -12.73
C GLU A 62 3.59 -7.51 -12.55
N GLU A 63 3.46 -8.51 -13.43
CA GLU A 63 2.43 -9.53 -13.30
C GLU A 63 2.84 -10.57 -12.26
N THR A 64 1.85 -11.13 -11.57
CA THR A 64 2.04 -12.29 -10.70
C THR A 64 0.76 -13.12 -10.68
N GLU A 65 0.90 -14.43 -10.52
CA GLU A 65 -0.21 -15.35 -10.25
C GLU A 65 -0.20 -15.82 -8.79
N ASP A 66 0.76 -15.36 -7.98
CA ASP A 66 0.97 -15.82 -6.61
C ASP A 66 0.32 -14.85 -5.59
N LEU A 67 -0.92 -15.17 -5.22
CA LEU A 67 -1.67 -14.44 -4.19
C LEU A 67 -1.03 -14.57 -2.80
N LEU A 68 -0.36 -15.69 -2.50
CA LEU A 68 0.32 -15.91 -1.22
C LEU A 68 1.52 -14.96 -1.07
N ALA A 69 2.29 -14.78 -2.14
CA ALA A 69 3.36 -13.80 -2.18
C ALA A 69 2.82 -12.37 -1.97
N ILE A 70 1.71 -12.00 -2.64
CA ILE A 70 1.07 -10.69 -2.43
C ILE A 70 0.61 -10.51 -0.97
N ARG A 71 -0.05 -11.51 -0.39
CA ARG A 71 -0.48 -11.48 1.02
C ARG A 71 0.69 -11.28 1.96
N THR A 72 1.80 -11.98 1.72
CA THR A 72 3.03 -11.86 2.51
C THR A 72 3.58 -10.43 2.46
N MET A 73 3.62 -9.81 1.28
CA MET A 73 4.06 -8.42 1.12
C MET A 73 3.20 -7.44 1.92
N PHE A 74 1.86 -7.57 1.88
CA PHE A 74 0.97 -6.74 2.69
C PHE A 74 1.20 -6.91 4.19
N GLN A 75 1.41 -8.15 4.66
CA GLN A 75 1.69 -8.42 6.06
C GLN A 75 3.01 -7.77 6.51
N GLU A 76 4.06 -7.88 5.69
CA GLU A 76 5.35 -7.25 5.95
C GLU A 76 5.27 -5.73 5.89
N ASN A 77 4.47 -5.15 4.97
CA ASN A 77 4.23 -3.72 4.90
C ASN A 77 3.53 -3.24 6.17
N ALA A 78 2.44 -3.90 6.57
CA ALA A 78 1.67 -3.54 7.75
C ALA A 78 2.55 -3.56 9.01
N GLU A 79 3.39 -4.58 9.17
CA GLU A 79 4.29 -4.65 10.32
C GLU A 79 5.32 -3.52 10.33
N GLN A 80 5.96 -3.24 9.20
CA GLN A 80 6.98 -2.19 9.15
C GLN A 80 6.39 -0.78 9.25
N TYR A 81 5.17 -0.57 8.75
CA TYR A 81 4.44 0.67 8.98
C TYR A 81 4.04 0.83 10.44
N ARG A 82 3.62 -0.23 11.14
CA ARG A 82 3.37 -0.16 12.60
C ARG A 82 4.61 0.29 13.35
N VAL A 83 5.76 -0.34 13.08
CA VAL A 83 7.05 0.04 13.68
C VAL A 83 7.38 1.51 13.38
N TYR A 84 7.22 1.95 12.12
CA TYR A 84 7.47 3.34 11.73
C TYR A 84 6.56 4.32 12.48
N ILE A 85 5.25 4.06 12.52
CA ILE A 85 4.24 4.94 13.14
C ILE A 85 4.34 4.94 14.68
N GLU A 86 4.79 3.85 15.30
CA GLU A 86 5.05 3.79 16.74
C GLU A 86 6.30 4.58 17.14
N GLY A 87 7.33 4.59 16.28
CA GLY A 87 8.55 5.36 16.50
C GLY A 87 8.42 6.87 16.26
N LEU A 88 7.42 7.29 15.48
CA LEU A 88 7.23 8.68 15.08
C LEU A 88 6.54 9.52 16.17
N LYS A 89 6.97 10.78 16.33
CA LYS A 89 6.35 11.82 17.18
C LYS A 89 5.49 12.75 16.32
N GLU A 90 4.56 13.47 16.96
CA GLU A 90 3.63 14.34 16.21
C GLU A 90 4.35 15.40 15.37
N PHE A 91 5.39 16.05 15.90
CA PHE A 91 6.08 17.11 15.15
C PHE A 91 6.88 16.57 13.96
N GLU A 92 7.29 15.29 14.00
CA GLU A 92 8.06 14.63 12.93
C GLU A 92 7.18 14.35 11.71
N LEU A 93 5.84 14.41 11.85
CA LEU A 93 4.93 14.33 10.70
C LEU A 93 5.14 15.49 9.72
N ASP A 94 5.54 16.65 10.21
CA ASP A 94 5.73 17.85 9.39
C ASP A 94 7.21 18.01 8.93
N GLU A 95 8.07 17.05 9.25
CA GLU A 95 9.44 17.01 8.73
C GLU A 95 9.46 16.62 7.25
N MET A 96 10.31 17.31 6.50
CA MET A 96 10.47 17.12 5.06
C MET A 96 11.42 15.97 4.77
N ILE A 97 10.99 15.07 3.89
CA ILE A 97 11.76 13.91 3.43
C ILE A 97 12.15 14.13 1.97
N ASP A 98 13.45 14.04 1.70
CA ASP A 98 13.99 14.03 0.35
C ASP A 98 13.97 12.59 -0.20
N TYR A 99 13.48 12.42 -1.43
CA TYR A 99 13.47 11.12 -2.11
C TYR A 99 13.47 11.30 -3.63
N GLU A 100 13.77 10.22 -4.36
CA GLU A 100 13.59 10.16 -5.80
C GLU A 100 12.34 9.35 -6.16
N ASN A 101 11.60 9.82 -7.16
CA ASN A 101 10.51 9.04 -7.72
C ASN A 101 11.05 7.87 -8.58
N GLN A 102 10.16 7.06 -9.15
CA GLN A 102 10.57 5.92 -9.97
C GLN A 102 11.26 6.29 -11.29
N SER A 103 11.29 7.57 -11.66
CA SER A 103 12.02 8.10 -12.81
C SER A 103 13.33 8.80 -12.41
N GLY A 104 13.76 8.69 -11.14
CA GLY A 104 14.96 9.36 -10.63
C GLY A 104 14.80 10.87 -10.43
N VAL A 105 13.58 11.40 -10.50
CA VAL A 105 13.34 12.82 -10.28
C VAL A 105 13.29 13.08 -8.78
N PRO A 106 14.07 14.05 -8.26
CA PRO A 106 14.08 14.37 -6.84
C PRO A 106 12.80 15.10 -6.43
N PHE A 107 12.28 14.75 -5.27
CA PHE A 107 11.13 15.36 -4.61
C PHE A 107 11.45 15.59 -3.13
N ARG A 108 10.69 16.52 -2.54
CA ARG A 108 10.74 16.81 -1.12
C ARG A 108 9.33 17.02 -0.60
N THR A 109 8.90 16.16 0.32
CA THR A 109 7.51 16.10 0.80
C THR A 109 7.49 15.78 2.29
N SER A 110 6.49 16.27 3.05
CA SER A 110 6.39 15.96 4.48
C SER A 110 6.03 14.49 4.73
N ALA A 111 6.41 13.94 5.89
CA ALA A 111 5.96 12.60 6.28
C ALA A 111 4.42 12.49 6.33
N ARG A 112 3.74 13.56 6.77
CA ARG A 112 2.28 13.68 6.81
C ARG A 112 1.66 13.54 5.43
N ASP A 113 2.21 14.22 4.43
CA ASP A 113 1.70 14.17 3.06
C ASP A 113 1.97 12.81 2.43
N ILE A 114 3.14 12.20 2.66
CA ILE A 114 3.44 10.85 2.18
C ILE A 114 2.49 9.81 2.77
N LEU A 115 2.25 9.85 4.09
CA LEU A 115 1.30 8.94 4.74
C LEU A 115 -0.13 9.16 4.22
N SER A 116 -0.52 10.41 4.01
CA SER A 116 -1.82 10.74 3.41
C SER A 116 -1.94 10.18 2.00
N GLN A 117 -0.88 10.28 1.19
CA GLN A 117 -0.83 9.69 -0.14
C GLN A 117 -0.99 8.17 -0.10
N VAL A 118 -0.30 7.47 0.80
CA VAL A 118 -0.41 6.01 0.97
C VAL A 118 -1.86 5.61 1.28
N LEU A 119 -2.48 6.29 2.24
CA LEU A 119 -3.85 6.04 2.68
C LEU A 119 -4.88 6.23 1.54
N LEU A 120 -4.79 7.37 0.83
CA LEU A 120 -5.73 7.72 -0.24
C LEU A 120 -5.50 6.87 -1.50
N HIS A 121 -4.25 6.58 -1.84
CA HIS A 121 -3.90 5.72 -2.96
C HIS A 121 -4.43 4.30 -2.77
N GLY A 122 -4.20 3.71 -1.59
CA GLY A 122 -4.77 2.41 -1.23
C GLY A 122 -6.29 2.42 -1.33
N GLN A 123 -6.95 3.46 -0.80
CA GLN A 123 -8.40 3.56 -0.87
C GLN A 123 -8.95 3.64 -2.30
N TYR A 124 -8.30 4.42 -3.16
CA TYR A 124 -8.66 4.54 -4.56
C TYR A 124 -8.61 3.18 -5.28
N HIS A 125 -7.51 2.43 -5.11
CA HIS A 125 -7.34 1.14 -5.77
C HIS A 125 -8.20 0.03 -5.18
N ARG A 126 -8.48 0.04 -3.86
CA ARG A 126 -9.44 -0.89 -3.27
C ARG A 126 -10.85 -0.74 -3.85
N GLY A 127 -11.25 0.48 -4.22
CA GLY A 127 -12.49 0.71 -4.97
C GLY A 127 -12.51 0.02 -6.34
N GLN A 128 -11.40 0.08 -7.07
CA GLN A 128 -11.24 -0.60 -8.36
C GLN A 128 -11.22 -2.13 -8.21
N ILE A 129 -10.56 -2.64 -7.17
CA ILE A 129 -10.52 -4.07 -6.84
C ILE A 129 -11.92 -4.59 -6.52
N ASN A 130 -12.68 -3.88 -5.69
CA ASN A 130 -14.06 -4.25 -5.37
C ASN A 130 -14.97 -4.23 -6.60
N GLN A 131 -14.77 -3.30 -7.52
CA GLN A 131 -15.48 -3.30 -8.80
C GLN A 131 -15.13 -4.53 -9.65
N ALA A 132 -13.85 -4.90 -9.75
CA ALA A 132 -13.41 -6.07 -10.49
C ALA A 132 -13.98 -7.38 -9.90
N LEU A 133 -13.97 -7.53 -8.58
CA LEU A 133 -14.61 -8.67 -7.89
C LEU A 133 -16.10 -8.78 -8.23
N ARG A 134 -16.84 -7.66 -8.23
CA ARG A 134 -18.26 -7.65 -8.62
C ARG A 134 -18.49 -8.05 -10.08
N ILE A 135 -17.62 -7.64 -11.01
CA ILE A 135 -17.69 -8.05 -12.42
C ILE A 135 -17.51 -9.57 -12.56
N GLU A 136 -16.68 -10.17 -11.72
CA GLU A 136 -16.48 -11.62 -11.65
C GLU A 136 -17.58 -12.37 -10.86
N SER A 137 -18.65 -11.67 -10.46
CA SER A 137 -19.72 -12.19 -9.61
C SER A 137 -19.23 -12.71 -8.25
N ALA A 138 -18.06 -12.23 -7.78
CA ALA A 138 -17.56 -12.46 -6.44
C ALA A 138 -18.12 -11.40 -5.46
N GLU A 139 -18.06 -11.72 -4.16
CA GLU A 139 -18.39 -10.75 -3.11
C GLU A 139 -17.19 -9.80 -2.89
N PRO A 140 -17.36 -8.47 -2.99
CA PRO A 140 -16.35 -7.49 -2.67
C PRO A 140 -16.12 -7.40 -1.16
N ALA A 141 -14.99 -6.81 -0.81
CA ALA A 141 -14.52 -6.69 0.55
C ALA A 141 -15.23 -5.59 1.36
#